data_AF-A0A420H6W4-F1
#
_entry.id   AF-A0A420H6W4-F1
#
_cell.length_a   1.000
_cell.length_b   1.000
_cell.length_c   1.000
_cell.angle_alpha   90.00
_cell.angle_beta   90.00
_cell.angle_gamma   90.00
#
_symmetry.space_group_name_H-M   'P 1'
#
loop_
_entity.id
_entity.type
_entity.pdbx_description
1 polymer ?
#
loop_
_entity_poly.entity_id
_entity_poly.type
_entity_poly.pdbx_seq_one_letter_code
_entity_poly.pdbx_strand_id
1 'polypeptide(L)'
;MDFRAKDFIFNDVERPSLTKKSWVKLMNTIRANSAAYRIASNIREGYSEEQFVDKWESGGQEPNSNSLFDDVSNFITQKYTSASNALIKDHFTLNYNIYGDVGRNAFINENTLGLDVHIEWKIAKLRIELEIGVTTPISLQPEIMDMVRNGTLNRSEFVRRANMDYDSVKNMKQQQHHHILDVLKSAIGGQNLMTRLVKGRATNTMQPLSIARHHPLKHNMFLYQMCQAYPNKAIASKHKHVTIPADGDVFLVSDMKLNAYIEATMTYQEAWASLITYATCMGVLPEVEKAMIIASSISQNRYSRIAALPKVVSGADLVRPLMTNPPASNAPKPILTSDMATVLGRMHQMSLLVLLKDVIISAKNTSRGKGWEDVVINTIQNKEDELLAIGKNNSSLVMLPKTSEYNWWGRLDVKAVRHVQKFSLFEGLWLYNKATCGLFSGAFSSVIMGDYDGLSNHPLRENSTYSTMHDELIKAGVHESEIRIPMGEYTIDSPYVHSPDDEDGFCDFEEEYEIDIPQQPISLPKIVEDEPNDDSENDWYQSDDGQAS
;
A
#
# COMPACT_ATOMS: atom_id res chain seq x y z
N MET A 1 31.22 29.75 -33.27
CA MET A 1 32.07 28.78 -33.98
C MET A 1 31.16 27.93 -34.85
N ASP A 2 31.21 28.14 -36.17
CA ASP A 2 30.45 27.38 -37.17
C ASP A 2 31.08 26.00 -37.37
N PHE A 3 30.35 24.93 -37.09
CA PHE A 3 30.77 23.57 -37.40
C PHE A 3 30.40 23.23 -38.85
N ARG A 4 31.39 23.26 -39.75
CA ARG A 4 31.28 22.70 -41.10
C ARG A 4 31.49 21.18 -41.05
N ALA A 5 30.44 20.43 -41.36
CA ALA A 5 30.47 18.99 -41.61
C ALA A 5 31.19 18.66 -42.93
N LYS A 6 32.52 18.79 -42.99
CA LYS A 6 33.29 18.48 -44.22
C LYS A 6 34.39 17.44 -44.11
N ASP A 7 34.77 16.95 -42.93
CA ASP A 7 35.94 16.07 -42.82
C ASP A 7 35.60 14.64 -42.37
N PHE A 8 34.60 14.02 -43.01
CA PHE A 8 34.52 12.54 -43.09
C PHE A 8 35.03 12.11 -44.47
N ILE A 9 36.35 12.06 -44.62
CA ILE A 9 37.03 11.47 -45.77
C ILE A 9 36.97 9.95 -45.61
N PHE A 10 35.99 9.32 -46.25
CA PHE A 10 36.03 7.88 -46.50
C PHE A 10 36.98 7.64 -47.67
N ASN A 11 38.20 7.17 -47.38
CA ASN A 11 39.10 6.64 -48.40
C ASN A 11 38.45 5.44 -49.13
N ASP A 12 38.76 5.32 -50.42
CA ASP A 12 38.27 4.33 -51.40
C ASP A 12 38.44 2.87 -50.96
N VAL A 13 37.57 2.43 -50.05
CA VAL A 13 37.28 1.00 -49.84
C VAL A 13 36.07 0.70 -50.72
N GLU A 14 36.18 -0.31 -51.58
CA GLU A 14 35.08 -0.83 -52.40
C GLU A 14 33.80 -0.92 -51.55
N ARG A 15 32.85 -0.02 -51.80
CA ARG A 15 31.60 0.01 -51.04
C ARG A 15 30.85 -1.26 -51.40
N PRO A 16 30.65 -2.22 -50.47
CA PRO A 16 29.76 -3.34 -50.74
C PRO A 16 28.40 -2.74 -51.10
N SER A 17 27.86 -3.13 -52.25
CA SER A 17 26.55 -2.66 -52.70
C SER A 17 25.49 -3.18 -51.74
N LEU A 18 25.24 -2.42 -50.67
CA LEU A 18 24.19 -2.69 -49.71
C LEU A 18 22.89 -2.77 -50.49
N THR A 19 22.26 -3.95 -50.47
CA THR A 19 20.97 -4.15 -51.09
C THR A 19 19.95 -3.17 -50.50
N LYS A 20 18.89 -2.84 -51.25
CA LYS A 20 17.78 -2.01 -50.73
C LYS A 20 17.24 -2.53 -49.40
N LYS A 21 17.23 -3.86 -49.20
CA LYS A 21 16.82 -4.52 -47.94
C LYS A 21 17.80 -4.22 -46.79
N SER A 22 19.11 -4.24 -47.07
CA SER A 22 20.15 -3.88 -46.10
C SER A 22 20.07 -2.40 -45.70
N TRP A 23 19.80 -1.50 -46.67
CA TRP A 23 19.59 -0.08 -46.41
C TRP A 23 18.35 0.18 -45.55
N VAL A 24 17.22 -0.45 -45.86
CA VAL A 24 15.99 -0.33 -45.04
C VAL A 24 16.23 -0.83 -43.62
N LYS A 25 16.91 -1.98 -43.46
CA LYS A 25 17.26 -2.52 -42.14
C LYS A 25 18.14 -1.54 -41.35
N LEU A 26 19.19 -1.01 -41.98
CA LEU A 26 20.09 -0.03 -41.37
C LEU A 26 19.36 1.25 -40.94
N MET A 27 18.51 1.82 -41.81
CA MET A 27 17.75 3.03 -41.49
C MET A 27 16.74 2.80 -40.35
N ASN A 28 16.13 1.61 -40.28
CA ASN A 28 15.26 1.25 -39.16
C ASN A 28 16.04 1.11 -37.85
N THR A 29 17.23 0.50 -37.87
CA THR A 29 18.11 0.42 -36.69
C THR A 29 18.54 1.81 -36.22
N ILE A 30 18.93 2.71 -37.13
CA ILE A 30 19.31 4.09 -36.79
C ILE A 30 18.13 4.85 -36.16
N ARG A 31 16.91 4.70 -36.70
CA ARG A 31 15.71 5.32 -36.13
C ARG A 31 15.38 4.78 -34.73
N ALA A 32 15.46 3.47 -34.55
CA ALA A 32 15.25 2.83 -33.25
C ALA A 32 16.27 3.32 -32.22
N ASN A 33 17.55 3.39 -32.60
CA ASN A 33 18.62 3.92 -31.75
C ASN A 33 18.43 5.40 -31.40
N SER A 34 17.99 6.24 -32.35
CA SER A 34 17.72 7.65 -32.09
C SER A 34 16.52 7.82 -31.13
N ALA A 35 15.48 7.00 -31.27
CA ALA A 35 14.35 7.00 -30.35
C ALA A 35 14.77 6.51 -28.94
N ALA A 36 15.53 5.42 -28.86
CA ALA A 36 16.09 4.89 -27.63
C ALA A 36 16.99 5.90 -26.91
N TYR A 37 17.88 6.58 -27.65
CA TYR A 37 18.73 7.65 -27.11
C TYR A 37 17.89 8.80 -26.56
N ARG A 38 16.86 9.25 -27.28
CA ARG A 38 15.97 10.31 -26.78
C ARG A 38 15.23 9.89 -25.51
N ILE A 39 14.74 8.65 -25.45
CA ILE A 39 14.08 8.10 -24.26
C ILE A 39 15.07 8.05 -23.09
N ALA A 40 16.27 7.50 -23.31
CA ALA A 40 17.31 7.38 -22.29
C ALA A 40 17.82 8.76 -21.80
N SER A 41 18.04 9.71 -22.72
CA SER A 41 18.41 11.10 -22.39
C SER A 41 17.31 11.76 -21.56
N ASN A 42 16.04 11.62 -21.95
CA ASN A 42 14.92 12.17 -21.18
C ASN A 42 14.80 11.53 -19.77
N ILE A 43 15.00 10.21 -19.67
CA ILE A 43 15.01 9.50 -18.39
C ILE A 43 16.11 10.05 -17.49
N ARG A 44 17.30 10.26 -18.07
CA ARG A 44 18.48 10.73 -17.33
C ARG A 44 18.46 12.22 -17.03
N GLU A 45 17.96 13.07 -17.92
CA GLU A 45 17.77 14.50 -17.66
C GLU A 45 16.75 14.73 -16.54
N GLY A 46 15.80 13.81 -16.34
CA GLY A 46 14.93 13.78 -15.17
C GLY A 46 15.61 13.28 -13.89
N TYR A 47 16.80 12.70 -13.97
CA TYR A 47 17.55 12.19 -12.83
C TYR A 47 18.40 13.31 -12.22
N SER A 48 17.95 13.87 -11.10
CA SER A 48 18.82 14.64 -10.21
C SER A 48 19.45 13.70 -9.19
N GLU A 49 20.78 13.66 -9.14
CA GLU A 49 21.50 13.10 -8.00
C GLU A 49 21.40 14.10 -6.84
N GLU A 50 20.17 14.31 -6.36
CA GLU A 50 19.91 15.13 -5.18
C GLU A 50 20.52 14.40 -3.98
N GLN A 51 21.45 15.06 -3.28
CA GLN A 51 21.93 14.53 -2.02
C GLN A 51 20.72 14.33 -1.12
N PHE A 52 20.63 13.13 -0.53
CA PHE A 52 19.54 12.66 0.33
C PHE A 52 19.02 13.69 1.35
N VAL A 53 19.87 14.64 1.76
CA VAL A 53 19.57 15.72 2.71
C VAL A 53 18.62 16.77 2.13
N ASP A 54 18.73 17.14 0.85
CA ASP A 54 18.05 18.31 0.28
C ASP A 54 16.54 18.08 0.06
N LYS A 55 16.14 16.85 -0.25
CA LYS A 55 14.73 16.47 -0.44
C LYS A 55 14.01 16.15 0.88
N TRP A 56 14.78 15.71 1.88
CA TRP A 56 14.28 15.47 3.23
C TRP A 56 13.83 16.78 3.90
N GLU A 57 14.59 17.85 3.72
CA GLU A 57 14.27 19.16 4.30
C GLU A 57 13.12 19.88 3.57
N SER A 58 12.92 19.60 2.28
CA SER A 58 11.87 20.27 1.49
C SER A 58 10.47 19.69 1.65
N GLY A 59 10.30 18.61 2.44
CA GLY A 59 8.99 18.09 2.82
C GLY A 59 8.08 17.88 1.61
N GLY A 60 8.43 16.95 0.72
CA GLY A 60 7.69 16.69 -0.51
C GLY A 60 6.18 16.68 -0.26
N GLN A 61 5.43 17.46 -1.05
CA GLN A 61 3.98 17.56 -0.92
C GLN A 61 3.38 16.15 -0.94
N GLU A 62 2.64 15.79 0.10
CA GLU A 62 1.89 14.55 0.08
C GLU A 62 0.92 14.60 -1.10
N PRO A 63 0.84 13.55 -1.93
CA PRO A 63 -0.15 13.52 -2.98
C PRO A 63 -1.53 13.74 -2.34
N ASN A 64 -2.24 14.76 -2.82
CA ASN A 64 -3.56 15.17 -2.33
C ASN A 64 -4.66 14.12 -2.64
N SER A 65 -4.32 12.87 -2.89
CA SER A 65 -5.29 11.83 -3.17
C SER A 65 -5.99 11.42 -1.87
N ASN A 66 -7.32 11.57 -1.89
CA ASN A 66 -8.18 11.15 -0.78
C ASN A 66 -8.30 9.62 -0.68
N SER A 67 -7.76 8.87 -1.66
CA SER A 67 -7.90 7.41 -1.81
C SER A 67 -6.62 6.83 -2.45
N LEU A 68 -6.01 5.84 -1.80
CA LEU A 68 -4.88 5.08 -2.34
C LEU A 68 -5.33 4.12 -3.45
N PHE A 69 -6.58 3.67 -3.44
CA PHE A 69 -7.13 2.89 -4.55
C PHE A 69 -7.18 3.69 -5.86
N ASP A 70 -7.51 4.99 -5.77
CA ASP A 70 -7.54 5.87 -6.93
C ASP A 70 -6.13 6.06 -7.48
N ASP A 71 -5.13 6.19 -6.61
CA ASP A 71 -3.72 6.27 -7.01
C ASP A 71 -3.27 5.01 -7.76
N VAL A 72 -3.62 3.83 -7.25
CA VAL A 72 -3.27 2.56 -7.91
C VAL A 72 -4.00 2.43 -9.24
N SER A 73 -5.30 2.74 -9.28
CA SER A 73 -6.09 2.69 -10.51
C SER A 73 -5.51 3.62 -11.55
N ASN A 74 -5.26 4.89 -11.19
CA ASN A 74 -4.68 5.89 -12.07
C ASN A 74 -3.29 5.46 -12.53
N PHE A 75 -2.46 4.90 -11.65
CA PHE A 75 -1.15 4.39 -12.03
C PHE A 75 -1.24 3.27 -13.08
N ILE A 76 -2.13 2.30 -12.89
CA ILE A 76 -2.32 1.19 -13.83
C ILE A 76 -2.89 1.73 -15.15
N THR A 77 -3.99 2.47 -15.13
CA THR A 77 -4.64 2.97 -16.34
C THR A 77 -3.73 3.90 -17.15
N GLN A 78 -2.94 4.75 -16.49
CA GLN A 78 -2.07 5.72 -17.19
C GLN A 78 -0.77 5.11 -17.71
N LYS A 79 -0.17 4.15 -16.98
CA LYS A 79 1.16 3.62 -17.33
C LYS A 79 1.15 2.21 -17.90
N TYR A 80 0.19 1.38 -17.49
CA TYR A 80 0.23 -0.07 -17.72
C TYR A 80 -1.17 -0.67 -17.87
N THR A 81 -1.89 -0.26 -18.92
CA THR A 81 -3.30 -0.61 -19.17
C THR A 81 -3.60 -2.12 -19.09
N SER A 82 -2.65 -2.99 -19.47
CA SER A 82 -2.78 -4.46 -19.40
C SER A 82 -2.26 -5.10 -18.10
N ALA A 83 -1.64 -4.33 -17.19
CA ALA A 83 -1.00 -4.90 -16.00
C ALA A 83 -2.00 -5.52 -15.01
N SER A 84 -3.21 -4.97 -14.88
CA SER A 84 -4.25 -5.52 -14.00
C SER A 84 -4.59 -6.96 -14.40
N ASN A 85 -4.91 -7.20 -15.67
CA ASN A 85 -5.27 -8.51 -16.21
C ASN A 85 -4.13 -9.53 -16.07
N ALA A 86 -2.90 -9.11 -16.37
CA ALA A 86 -1.72 -9.95 -16.21
C ALA A 86 -1.45 -10.30 -14.73
N LEU A 87 -1.55 -9.33 -13.82
CA LEU A 87 -1.27 -9.54 -12.40
C LEU A 87 -2.34 -10.38 -11.69
N ILE A 88 -3.53 -10.56 -12.25
CA ILE A 88 -4.54 -11.50 -11.72
C ILE A 88 -4.10 -12.95 -11.93
N LYS A 89 -3.41 -13.24 -13.04
CA LYS A 89 -2.98 -14.59 -13.44
C LYS A 89 -1.73 -15.02 -12.67
N ASP A 90 -1.62 -16.31 -12.32
CA ASP A 90 -0.43 -16.81 -11.61
C ASP A 90 0.85 -16.79 -12.44
N HIS A 91 0.74 -16.71 -13.76
CA HIS A 91 1.86 -16.57 -14.69
C HIS A 91 1.71 -15.27 -15.48
N PHE A 92 2.74 -14.43 -15.45
CA PHE A 92 2.78 -13.19 -16.23
C PHE A 92 4.23 -12.83 -16.58
N THR A 93 4.38 -11.94 -17.56
CA THR A 93 5.68 -11.50 -18.07
C THR A 93 5.80 -9.99 -17.88
N LEU A 94 6.93 -9.56 -17.34
CA LEU A 94 7.33 -8.16 -17.27
C LEU A 94 8.36 -7.90 -18.35
N ASN A 95 8.11 -6.92 -19.21
CA ASN A 95 9.06 -6.53 -20.23
C ASN A 95 9.88 -5.35 -19.71
N TYR A 96 11.17 -5.37 -20.00
CA TYR A 96 12.11 -4.30 -19.69
C TYR A 96 12.97 -3.98 -20.92
N ASN A 97 13.31 -2.70 -21.08
CA ASN A 97 14.32 -2.25 -22.04
C ASN A 97 15.50 -1.68 -21.25
N ILE A 98 16.69 -2.22 -21.50
CA ILE A 98 17.94 -1.71 -20.95
C ILE A 98 18.61 -0.88 -22.04
N TYR A 99 18.67 0.43 -21.84
CA TYR A 99 19.26 1.39 -22.76
C TYR A 99 20.70 1.68 -22.35
N GLY A 100 21.66 1.43 -23.24
CA GLY A 100 23.06 1.75 -23.05
C GLY A 100 23.48 3.07 -23.68
N ASP A 101 24.66 3.51 -23.28
CA ASP A 101 25.40 4.63 -23.88
C ASP A 101 24.66 5.98 -23.77
N VAL A 102 24.01 6.20 -22.62
CA VAL A 102 23.18 7.40 -22.38
C VAL A 102 24.02 8.69 -22.38
N GLY A 103 25.33 8.57 -22.11
CA GLY A 103 26.29 9.68 -22.10
C GLY A 103 27.12 9.86 -23.37
N ARG A 104 27.01 8.98 -24.38
CA ARG A 104 27.81 9.08 -25.63
C ARG A 104 26.94 8.94 -26.88
N ASN A 105 27.54 9.20 -28.05
CA ASN A 105 26.85 9.11 -29.34
C ASN A 105 26.47 7.65 -29.64
N ALA A 106 25.17 7.39 -29.84
CA ALA A 106 24.64 6.05 -30.02
C ALA A 106 25.36 5.20 -31.08
N PHE A 107 25.79 3.98 -30.71
CA PHE A 107 26.39 3.01 -31.62
C PHE A 107 25.33 2.05 -32.21
N ILE A 108 25.57 1.61 -33.45
CA ILE A 108 24.65 0.72 -34.19
C ILE A 108 24.79 -0.72 -33.65
N ASN A 109 23.67 -1.35 -33.28
CA ASN A 109 23.50 -2.73 -32.78
C ASN A 109 23.82 -3.06 -31.31
N GLU A 110 24.15 -2.09 -30.44
CA GLU A 110 24.56 -2.41 -29.04
C GLU A 110 23.81 -1.63 -27.95
N ASN A 111 22.87 -0.74 -28.31
CA ASN A 111 22.36 0.25 -27.35
C ASN A 111 21.05 -0.10 -26.64
N THR A 112 20.36 -1.19 -27.00
CA THR A 112 19.11 -1.56 -26.32
C THR A 112 18.96 -3.06 -26.24
N LEU A 113 18.81 -3.57 -25.02
CA LEU A 113 18.47 -4.96 -24.74
C LEU A 113 17.03 -5.04 -24.24
N GLY A 114 16.18 -5.76 -24.97
CA GLY A 114 14.87 -6.18 -24.47
C GLY A 114 15.05 -7.36 -23.51
N LEU A 115 14.29 -7.35 -22.42
CA LEU A 115 14.34 -8.35 -21.37
C LEU A 115 12.91 -8.75 -20.99
N ASP A 116 12.61 -10.03 -21.14
CA ASP A 116 11.35 -10.62 -20.72
C ASP A 116 11.56 -11.39 -19.43
N VAL A 117 10.89 -10.96 -18.37
CA VAL A 117 10.96 -11.59 -17.05
C VAL A 117 9.68 -12.35 -16.80
N HIS A 118 9.76 -13.67 -16.89
CA HIS A 118 8.64 -14.56 -16.62
C HIS A 118 8.49 -14.82 -15.13
N ILE A 119 7.31 -14.55 -14.60
CA ILE A 119 7.02 -14.65 -13.17
C ILE A 119 5.93 -15.68 -12.96
N GLU A 120 6.24 -16.70 -12.17
CA GLU A 120 5.28 -17.60 -11.57
C GLU A 120 5.01 -17.17 -10.12
N TRP A 121 3.79 -16.72 -9.84
CA TRP A 121 3.38 -16.22 -8.53
C TRP A 121 3.02 -17.36 -7.58
N LYS A 122 4.02 -17.79 -6.79
CA LYS A 122 3.84 -18.81 -5.75
C LYS A 122 3.58 -18.18 -4.39
N ILE A 123 2.39 -18.45 -3.85
CA ILE A 123 2.02 -18.00 -2.50
C ILE A 123 2.79 -18.80 -1.45
N ALA A 124 3.50 -18.10 -0.55
CA ALA A 124 4.24 -18.65 0.56
C ALA A 124 3.41 -18.66 1.85
N LYS A 125 3.68 -19.64 2.73
CA LYS A 125 3.08 -19.70 4.06
C LYS A 125 3.54 -18.53 4.91
N LEU A 126 2.60 -17.84 5.54
CA LEU A 126 2.83 -16.67 6.37
C LEU A 126 2.28 -16.87 7.78
N ARG A 127 3.11 -16.59 8.78
CA ARG A 127 2.70 -16.48 10.18
C ARG A 127 2.74 -15.03 10.62
N ILE A 128 1.61 -14.50 11.05
CA ILE A 128 1.52 -13.17 11.63
C ILE A 128 1.77 -13.28 13.13
N GLU A 129 2.65 -12.43 13.64
CA GLU A 129 2.83 -12.17 15.07
C GLU A 129 2.11 -10.87 15.45
N LEU A 130 1.76 -10.73 16.73
CA LEU A 130 1.15 -9.51 17.24
C LEU A 130 2.17 -8.74 18.08
N GLU A 131 2.31 -7.44 17.82
CA GLU A 131 3.23 -6.57 18.54
C GLU A 131 2.55 -5.31 19.07
N ILE A 132 3.21 -4.52 19.92
CA ILE A 132 2.59 -3.30 20.44
C ILE A 132 2.54 -2.27 19.31
N GLY A 133 1.32 -1.88 18.91
CA GLY A 133 1.10 -0.83 17.91
C GLY A 133 0.86 0.54 18.51
N VAL A 134 0.89 1.56 17.65
CA VAL A 134 0.47 2.91 18.01
C VAL A 134 -1.04 2.93 18.26
N THR A 135 -1.46 3.52 19.37
CA THR A 135 -2.88 3.65 19.72
C THR A 135 -3.41 5.02 19.33
N THR A 136 -4.58 5.05 18.69
CA THR A 136 -5.32 6.27 18.41
C THR A 136 -6.09 6.70 19.66
N PRO A 137 -5.97 7.95 20.12
CA PRO A 137 -6.72 8.42 21.28
C PRO A 137 -8.22 8.35 21.00
N ILE A 138 -9.00 7.98 22.00
CA ILE A 138 -10.46 8.04 21.94
C ILE A 138 -10.97 9.27 22.68
N SER A 139 -12.06 9.84 22.19
CA SER A 139 -12.76 10.93 22.89
C SER A 139 -13.99 10.38 23.58
N LEU A 140 -14.03 10.46 24.91
CA LEU A 140 -15.26 10.23 25.67
C LEU A 140 -16.12 11.50 25.67
N GLN A 141 -17.41 11.34 25.94
CA GLN A 141 -18.31 12.47 26.13
C GLN A 141 -17.80 13.36 27.27
N PRO A 142 -17.96 14.70 27.19
CA PRO A 142 -17.37 15.64 28.14
C PRO A 142 -17.67 15.31 29.61
N GLU A 143 -18.91 14.94 29.92
CA GLU A 143 -19.34 14.62 31.27
C GLU A 143 -18.68 13.34 31.81
N ILE A 144 -18.41 12.38 30.93
CA ILE A 144 -17.69 11.15 31.28
C ILE A 144 -16.21 11.45 31.50
N MET A 145 -15.62 12.32 30.67
CA MET A 145 -14.24 12.80 30.88
C MET A 145 -14.09 13.50 32.24
N ASP A 146 -15.06 14.32 32.64
CA ASP A 146 -15.05 14.99 33.94
C ASP A 146 -15.11 13.98 35.10
N MET A 147 -15.91 12.92 34.98
CA MET A 147 -15.94 11.84 35.98
C MET A 147 -14.58 11.15 36.11
N VAL A 148 -13.92 10.88 34.99
CA VAL A 148 -12.59 10.24 34.97
C VAL A 148 -11.53 11.15 35.59
N ARG A 149 -11.53 12.44 35.24
CA ARG A 149 -10.59 13.44 35.77
C ARG A 149 -10.76 13.65 37.28
N ASN A 150 -12.00 13.76 37.73
CA ASN A 150 -12.30 13.98 39.15
C ASN A 150 -12.16 12.71 39.98
N GLY A 151 -12.06 11.53 39.35
CA GLY A 151 -12.01 10.24 40.03
C GLY A 151 -13.33 9.90 40.76
N THR A 152 -14.44 10.52 40.35
CA THR A 152 -15.75 10.38 40.99
C THR A 152 -16.82 10.07 39.95
N LEU A 153 -17.54 8.96 40.13
CA LEU A 153 -18.62 8.56 39.25
C LEU A 153 -19.91 9.31 39.62
N ASN A 154 -20.36 10.24 38.77
CA ASN A 154 -21.70 10.80 38.87
C ASN A 154 -22.70 9.76 38.33
N ARG A 155 -23.34 9.02 39.24
CA ARG A 155 -24.21 7.89 38.92
C ARG A 155 -25.36 8.26 37.97
N SER A 156 -26.03 9.38 38.22
CA SER A 156 -27.20 9.79 37.42
C SER A 156 -26.79 10.11 35.98
N GLU A 157 -25.66 10.80 35.82
CA GLU A 157 -25.14 11.14 34.50
C GLU A 157 -24.58 9.91 33.78
N PHE A 158 -23.86 9.04 34.51
CA PHE A 158 -23.37 7.78 33.97
C PHE A 158 -24.51 6.89 33.47
N VAL A 159 -25.58 6.74 34.26
CA VAL A 159 -26.82 6.02 33.87
C VAL A 159 -27.39 6.57 32.58
N ARG A 160 -27.53 7.91 32.50
CA ARG A 160 -28.08 8.60 31.34
C ARG A 160 -27.26 8.36 30.07
N ARG A 161 -25.92 8.42 30.17
CA ARG A 161 -25.02 8.26 29.02
C ARG A 161 -24.78 6.80 28.63
N ALA A 162 -24.66 5.90 29.60
CA ALA A 162 -24.42 4.47 29.39
C ALA A 162 -25.69 3.70 28.99
N ASN A 163 -26.87 4.34 29.08
CA ASN A 163 -28.17 3.70 28.94
C ASN A 163 -28.33 2.47 29.86
N MET A 164 -27.87 2.60 31.12
CA MET A 164 -27.94 1.55 32.12
C MET A 164 -29.15 1.73 33.03
N ASP A 165 -29.62 0.66 33.65
CA ASP A 165 -30.65 0.73 34.68
C ASP A 165 -30.16 1.51 35.91
N TYR A 166 -30.97 2.49 36.36
CA TYR A 166 -30.60 3.37 37.47
C TYR A 166 -30.43 2.62 38.78
N ASP A 167 -31.33 1.67 39.08
CA ASP A 167 -31.28 0.92 40.33
C ASP A 167 -30.05 0.01 40.39
N SER A 168 -29.67 -0.57 39.25
CA SER A 168 -28.44 -1.35 39.12
C SER A 168 -27.20 -0.51 39.45
N VAL A 169 -27.10 0.72 38.93
CA VAL A 169 -25.97 1.64 39.23
C VAL A 169 -26.03 2.20 40.64
N LYS A 170 -27.23 2.52 41.15
CA LYS A 170 -27.44 3.00 42.53
C LYS A 170 -27.00 1.98 43.58
N ASN A 171 -27.22 0.69 43.30
CA ASN A 171 -26.88 -0.41 44.20
C ASN A 171 -25.45 -0.93 44.01
N MET A 172 -24.65 -0.33 43.14
CA MET A 172 -23.24 -0.72 42.96
C MET A 172 -22.43 -0.47 44.24
N LYS A 173 -21.61 -1.46 44.59
CA LYS A 173 -20.62 -1.36 45.64
C LYS A 173 -19.53 -0.37 45.25
N GLN A 174 -18.88 0.25 46.24
CA GLN A 174 -17.79 1.19 46.00
C GLN A 174 -16.66 0.58 45.15
N GLN A 175 -16.34 -0.70 45.32
CA GLN A 175 -15.34 -1.38 44.49
C GLN A 175 -15.72 -1.41 42.99
N GLN A 176 -17.01 -1.60 42.68
CA GLN A 176 -17.49 -1.61 41.29
C GLN A 176 -17.38 -0.23 40.66
N HIS A 177 -17.57 0.85 41.43
CA HIS A 177 -17.32 2.20 40.93
C HIS A 177 -15.85 2.41 40.54
N HIS A 178 -14.93 1.96 41.39
CA HIS A 178 -13.50 2.07 41.10
C HIS A 178 -13.17 1.29 39.82
N HIS A 179 -13.69 0.06 39.69
CA HIS A 179 -13.51 -0.73 38.47
C HIS A 179 -14.07 -0.03 37.22
N ILE A 180 -15.26 0.61 37.29
CA ILE A 180 -15.80 1.38 36.15
C ILE A 180 -14.87 2.53 35.80
N LEU A 181 -14.39 3.29 36.78
CA LEU A 181 -13.46 4.39 36.54
C LEU A 181 -12.14 3.89 35.96
N ASP A 182 -11.64 2.75 36.40
CA ASP A 182 -10.42 2.13 35.88
C ASP A 182 -10.60 1.66 34.42
N VAL A 183 -11.77 1.09 34.09
CA VAL A 183 -12.13 0.75 32.70
C VAL A 183 -12.19 2.00 31.83
N LEU A 184 -12.84 3.08 32.29
CA LEU A 184 -12.90 4.35 31.56
C LEU A 184 -11.52 4.97 31.37
N LYS A 185 -10.67 4.97 32.41
CA LYS A 185 -9.27 5.43 32.34
C LYS A 185 -8.45 4.61 31.36
N SER A 186 -8.59 3.29 31.39
CA SER A 186 -7.90 2.40 30.47
C SER A 186 -8.33 2.65 29.03
N ALA A 187 -9.60 2.97 28.79
CA ALA A 187 -10.09 3.26 27.45
C ALA A 187 -9.49 4.56 26.88
N ILE A 188 -9.30 5.59 27.71
CA ILE A 188 -8.64 6.85 27.30
C ILE A 188 -7.21 6.63 26.80
N GLY A 189 -6.56 5.54 27.22
CA GLY A 189 -5.25 5.12 26.70
C GLY A 189 -5.22 4.91 25.18
N GLY A 190 -6.38 4.83 24.53
CA GLY A 190 -6.54 4.77 23.09
C GLY A 190 -6.95 3.39 22.60
N GLN A 191 -7.01 3.25 21.28
CA GLN A 191 -7.38 2.02 20.60
C GLN A 191 -6.47 1.73 19.42
N ASN A 192 -6.27 0.44 19.13
CA ASN A 192 -5.71 -0.02 17.87
C ASN A 192 -6.54 -1.21 17.39
N LEU A 193 -7.17 -1.06 16.22
CA LEU A 193 -8.10 -2.04 15.67
C LEU A 193 -7.59 -2.62 14.33
N MET A 194 -6.37 -2.30 13.91
CA MET A 194 -5.86 -2.62 12.57
C MET A 194 -5.87 -4.13 12.29
N THR A 195 -5.30 -4.96 13.18
CA THR A 195 -5.33 -6.42 13.04
C THR A 195 -6.75 -6.97 12.89
N ARG A 196 -7.70 -6.39 13.63
CA ARG A 196 -9.10 -6.80 13.57
C ARG A 196 -9.70 -6.45 12.21
N LEU A 197 -9.48 -5.23 11.71
CA LEU A 197 -9.92 -4.82 10.38
C LEU A 197 -9.30 -5.70 9.27
N VAL A 198 -8.01 -6.02 9.38
CA VAL A 198 -7.30 -6.93 8.46
C VAL A 198 -7.94 -8.32 8.46
N LYS A 199 -8.23 -8.89 9.64
CA LYS A 199 -8.96 -10.17 9.75
C LYS A 199 -10.36 -10.08 9.18
N GLY A 200 -11.07 -8.98 9.42
CA GLY A 200 -12.41 -8.72 8.88
C GLY A 200 -12.39 -8.76 7.36
N ARG A 201 -11.41 -8.10 6.73
CA ARG A 201 -11.22 -8.13 5.29
C ARG A 201 -10.78 -9.49 4.76
N ALA A 202 -9.83 -10.15 5.42
CA ALA A 202 -9.30 -11.46 5.01
C ALA A 202 -10.35 -12.59 5.12
N THR A 203 -11.33 -12.41 6.01
CA THR A 203 -12.49 -13.29 6.14
C THR A 203 -13.52 -13.04 5.04
N ASN A 204 -13.52 -11.84 4.48
CA ASN A 204 -14.51 -11.39 3.52
C ASN A 204 -14.06 -11.63 2.06
N THR A 205 -13.95 -12.87 1.60
CA THR A 205 -13.48 -13.16 0.23
C THR A 205 -14.60 -13.67 -0.70
N MET A 206 -15.35 -12.76 -1.35
CA MET A 206 -15.68 -12.72 -2.81
C MET A 206 -16.98 -11.95 -3.20
N GLN A 207 -16.82 -11.14 -4.26
CA GLN A 207 -17.71 -10.35 -5.13
C GLN A 207 -18.80 -9.43 -4.53
N PRO A 208 -18.73 -8.09 -4.77
CA PRO A 208 -19.81 -7.17 -4.48
C PRO A 208 -20.83 -7.10 -5.63
N LEU A 209 -22.11 -7.32 -5.34
CA LEU A 209 -23.22 -6.75 -6.11
C LEU A 209 -24.37 -6.41 -5.13
N SER A 210 -24.63 -5.11 -4.92
CA SER A 210 -25.67 -4.50 -4.06
C SER A 210 -25.45 -4.49 -2.53
N ILE A 211 -25.77 -3.36 -1.90
CA ILE A 211 -25.71 -3.17 -0.43
C ILE A 211 -26.90 -3.89 0.22
N ALA A 212 -26.64 -5.01 0.89
CA ALA A 212 -27.66 -5.75 1.64
C ALA A 212 -28.04 -5.04 2.96
N ARG A 213 -29.28 -5.24 3.43
CA ARG A 213 -29.74 -4.73 4.73
C ARG A 213 -29.05 -5.45 5.89
N HIS A 214 -28.69 -4.69 6.91
CA HIS A 214 -27.95 -5.15 8.09
C HIS A 214 -28.82 -6.02 9.01
N HIS A 215 -28.47 -7.30 9.21
CA HIS A 215 -29.13 -8.18 10.18
C HIS A 215 -28.32 -8.24 11.49
N PRO A 216 -28.85 -7.81 12.65
CA PRO A 216 -28.10 -7.70 13.91
C PRO A 216 -27.38 -8.98 14.34
N LEU A 217 -28.05 -10.14 14.18
CA LEU A 217 -27.45 -11.44 14.50
C LEU A 217 -26.20 -11.74 13.65
N LYS A 218 -26.25 -11.48 12.33
CA LYS A 218 -25.16 -11.77 11.41
C LYS A 218 -23.98 -10.82 11.65
N HIS A 219 -24.29 -9.56 11.93
CA HIS A 219 -23.29 -8.58 12.34
C HIS A 219 -22.53 -9.02 13.58
N ASN A 220 -23.25 -9.38 14.64
CA ASN A 220 -22.69 -9.89 15.88
C ASN A 220 -21.81 -11.12 15.67
N MET A 221 -22.28 -12.08 14.87
CA MET A 221 -21.48 -13.26 14.51
C MET A 221 -20.22 -12.87 13.74
N PHE A 222 -20.32 -11.98 12.76
CA PHE A 222 -19.16 -11.51 12.00
C PHE A 222 -18.13 -10.83 12.90
N LEU A 223 -18.54 -9.92 13.78
CA LEU A 223 -17.64 -9.26 14.72
C LEU A 223 -16.95 -10.26 15.64
N TYR A 224 -17.72 -11.23 16.17
CA TYR A 224 -17.14 -12.29 17.00
C TYR A 224 -16.09 -13.10 16.25
N GLN A 225 -16.41 -13.53 15.02
CA GLN A 225 -15.50 -14.34 14.20
C GLN A 225 -14.25 -13.56 13.77
N MET A 226 -14.38 -12.26 13.51
CA MET A 226 -13.26 -11.37 13.18
C MET A 226 -12.22 -11.29 14.30
N CYS A 227 -12.63 -11.42 15.56
CA CYS A 227 -11.72 -11.42 16.71
C CYS A 227 -11.00 -12.77 16.93
N GLN A 228 -11.51 -13.86 16.36
CA GLN A 228 -10.90 -15.19 16.46
C GLN A 228 -9.60 -15.30 15.65
N ALA A 229 -8.91 -16.42 15.79
CA ALA A 229 -7.74 -16.73 14.96
C ALA A 229 -8.15 -16.95 13.49
N TYR A 230 -7.27 -16.57 12.57
CA TYR A 230 -7.43 -16.78 11.13
C TYR A 230 -6.40 -17.78 10.60
N PRO A 231 -6.78 -18.73 9.72
CA PRO A 231 -8.15 -19.06 9.34
C PRO A 231 -8.90 -19.67 10.51
N ASN A 232 -10.19 -19.38 10.59
CA ASN A 232 -11.07 -19.99 11.58
C ASN A 232 -11.73 -21.24 11.00
N LYS A 233 -11.88 -22.32 11.79
CA LYS A 233 -12.62 -23.52 11.37
C LYS A 233 -14.08 -23.24 11.02
N ALA A 234 -14.67 -22.21 11.62
CA ALA A 234 -16.05 -21.80 11.37
C ALA A 234 -16.26 -21.12 10.02
N ILE A 235 -15.18 -20.63 9.38
CA ILE A 235 -15.28 -19.89 8.11
C ILE A 235 -14.36 -20.54 7.08
N ALA A 236 -14.95 -21.02 5.98
CA ALA A 236 -14.18 -21.53 4.87
C ALA A 236 -13.30 -20.41 4.29
N SER A 237 -11.99 -20.47 4.54
CA SER A 237 -11.02 -19.53 4.00
C SER A 237 -10.27 -20.12 2.81
N LYS A 238 -10.13 -19.32 1.75
CA LYS A 238 -9.25 -19.60 0.61
C LYS A 238 -7.76 -19.45 0.98
N HIS A 239 -7.45 -18.64 1.98
CA HIS A 239 -6.07 -18.30 2.36
C HIS A 239 -5.54 -19.14 3.52
N LYS A 240 -5.58 -20.48 3.36
CA LYS A 240 -5.06 -21.43 4.37
C LYS A 240 -3.55 -21.31 4.62
N HIS A 241 -2.84 -20.57 3.79
CA HIS A 241 -1.40 -20.32 3.90
C HIS A 241 -1.05 -19.23 4.93
N VAL A 242 -2.03 -18.42 5.35
CA VAL A 242 -1.85 -17.35 6.34
C VAL A 242 -2.28 -17.87 7.72
N THR A 243 -1.59 -17.47 8.77
CA THR A 243 -2.04 -17.66 10.15
C THR A 243 -1.98 -16.34 10.92
N ILE A 244 -3.11 -15.89 11.46
CA ILE A 244 -3.22 -14.69 12.32
C ILE A 244 -3.77 -15.12 13.68
N PRO A 245 -3.11 -14.75 14.80
CA PRO A 245 -3.60 -15.08 16.14
C PRO A 245 -4.98 -14.47 16.44
N ALA A 246 -5.67 -15.05 17.42
CA ALA A 246 -6.85 -14.43 18.02
C ALA A 246 -6.44 -13.15 18.77
N ASP A 247 -7.38 -12.23 18.95
CA ASP A 247 -7.16 -10.98 19.71
C ASP A 247 -6.88 -11.24 21.20
N GLY A 248 -7.24 -12.44 21.69
CA GLY A 248 -7.20 -12.86 23.08
C GLY A 248 -8.49 -13.61 23.42
N ASP A 249 -8.97 -13.45 24.66
CA ASP A 249 -10.30 -13.90 25.05
C ASP A 249 -11.36 -12.95 24.48
N VAL A 250 -12.29 -13.49 23.71
CA VAL A 250 -13.30 -12.70 22.97
C VAL A 250 -14.65 -12.81 23.67
N PHE A 251 -15.20 -11.66 24.04
CA PHE A 251 -16.56 -11.53 24.55
C PHE A 251 -17.38 -10.64 23.63
N LEU A 252 -18.62 -11.04 23.34
CA LEU A 252 -19.55 -10.25 22.55
C LEU A 252 -20.58 -9.59 23.48
N VAL A 253 -20.68 -8.27 23.39
CA VAL A 253 -21.68 -7.49 24.09
C VAL A 253 -22.85 -7.24 23.14
N SER A 254 -24.05 -7.69 23.49
CA SER A 254 -25.25 -7.48 22.70
C SER A 254 -26.50 -7.42 23.56
N ASP A 255 -27.44 -6.57 23.15
CA ASP A 255 -28.80 -6.51 23.72
C ASP A 255 -29.63 -7.77 23.40
N MET A 256 -29.18 -8.57 22.42
CA MET A 256 -29.81 -9.83 22.08
C MET A 256 -29.26 -10.95 22.95
N LYS A 257 -30.15 -11.71 23.58
CA LYS A 257 -29.77 -12.99 24.20
C LYS A 257 -29.43 -13.98 23.09
N LEU A 258 -28.13 -14.22 22.90
CA LEU A 258 -27.63 -15.19 21.93
C LEU A 258 -27.70 -16.60 22.53
N ASN A 259 -28.24 -17.56 21.77
CA ASN A 259 -28.24 -18.96 22.15
C ASN A 259 -26.83 -19.55 22.06
N ALA A 260 -26.57 -20.64 22.79
CA ALA A 260 -25.27 -21.31 22.80
C ALA A 260 -24.84 -21.88 21.42
N TYR A 261 -25.80 -22.12 20.52
CA TYR A 261 -25.56 -22.53 19.14
C TYR A 261 -26.35 -21.64 18.19
N ILE A 262 -25.65 -20.96 17.29
CA ILE A 262 -26.24 -20.14 16.23
C ILE A 262 -25.51 -20.48 14.94
N GLU A 263 -26.28 -20.88 13.94
CA GLU A 263 -25.80 -21.11 12.59
C GLU A 263 -26.45 -20.08 11.66
N ALA A 264 -25.63 -19.36 10.91
CA ALA A 264 -26.10 -18.37 9.96
C ALA A 264 -25.17 -18.34 8.75
N THR A 265 -25.77 -18.30 7.57
CA THR A 265 -25.06 -18.01 6.33
C THR A 265 -25.05 -16.50 6.14
N MET A 266 -23.86 -15.93 5.91
CA MET A 266 -23.68 -14.52 5.68
C MET A 266 -23.09 -14.31 4.28
N THR A 267 -23.65 -13.38 3.51
CA THR A 267 -23.09 -13.01 2.21
C THR A 267 -21.90 -12.06 2.39
N TYR A 268 -21.07 -11.92 1.35
CA TYR A 268 -19.96 -10.94 1.34
C TYR A 268 -20.44 -9.51 1.60
N GLN A 269 -21.60 -9.12 1.05
CA GLN A 269 -22.11 -7.76 1.23
C GLN A 269 -22.55 -7.50 2.67
N GLU A 270 -23.13 -8.50 3.34
CA GLU A 270 -23.49 -8.43 4.76
C GLU A 270 -22.25 -8.35 5.66
N ALA A 271 -21.20 -9.11 5.33
CA ALA A 271 -19.91 -9.06 6.01
C ALA A 271 -19.25 -7.68 5.86
N TRP A 272 -19.23 -7.16 4.63
CA TRP A 272 -18.67 -5.85 4.31
C TRP A 272 -19.44 -4.73 5.01
N ALA A 273 -20.77 -4.76 4.94
CA ALA A 273 -21.62 -3.81 5.65
C ALA A 273 -21.38 -3.85 7.16
N SER A 274 -21.17 -5.05 7.72
CA SER A 274 -20.84 -5.22 9.14
C SER A 274 -19.49 -4.62 9.51
N LEU A 275 -18.46 -4.82 8.68
CA LEU A 275 -17.13 -4.23 8.85
C LEU A 275 -17.17 -2.70 8.79
N ILE A 276 -17.86 -2.14 7.78
CA ILE A 276 -18.00 -0.68 7.62
C ILE A 276 -18.82 -0.08 8.76
N THR A 277 -19.89 -0.74 9.19
CA THR A 277 -20.69 -0.30 10.35
C THR A 277 -19.81 -0.27 11.59
N TYR A 278 -19.04 -1.32 11.85
CA TYR A 278 -18.11 -1.38 12.96
C TYR A 278 -17.05 -0.27 12.89
N ALA A 279 -16.38 -0.10 11.75
CA ALA A 279 -15.34 0.93 11.58
C ALA A 279 -15.91 2.35 11.74
N THR A 280 -17.12 2.60 11.22
CA THR A 280 -17.82 3.87 11.38
C THR A 280 -18.17 4.12 12.84
N CYS A 281 -18.71 3.12 13.53
CA CYS A 281 -18.99 3.20 14.96
C CYS A 281 -17.71 3.53 15.73
N MET A 282 -16.62 2.80 15.50
CA MET A 282 -15.36 2.99 16.23
C MET A 282 -14.54 4.21 15.80
N GLY A 283 -14.98 4.95 14.78
CA GLY A 283 -14.28 6.14 14.28
C GLY A 283 -12.96 5.82 13.57
N VAL A 284 -12.83 4.62 13.01
CA VAL A 284 -11.63 4.13 12.31
C VAL A 284 -11.90 3.81 10.84
N LEU A 285 -12.90 4.46 10.24
CA LEU A 285 -13.24 4.28 8.82
C LEU A 285 -12.04 4.52 7.87
N PRO A 286 -11.18 5.54 8.08
CA PRO A 286 -9.99 5.74 7.24
C PRO A 286 -8.99 4.56 7.30
N GLU A 287 -8.94 3.82 8.40
CA GLU A 287 -8.05 2.66 8.56
C GLU A 287 -8.53 1.44 7.77
N VAL A 288 -9.77 1.44 7.26
CA VAL A 288 -10.33 0.30 6.53
C VAL A 288 -9.60 0.11 5.20
N GLU A 289 -9.35 1.17 4.44
CA GLU A 289 -8.64 1.09 3.16
C GLU A 289 -7.23 0.50 3.35
N LYS A 290 -6.52 0.99 4.35
CA LYS A 290 -5.21 0.50 4.76
C LYS A 290 -5.24 -0.97 5.18
N ALA A 291 -6.19 -1.36 6.01
CA ALA A 291 -6.39 -2.74 6.39
C ALA A 291 -6.69 -3.64 5.17
N MET A 292 -7.35 -3.11 4.14
CA MET A 292 -7.61 -3.84 2.91
C MET A 292 -6.35 -4.12 2.12
N ILE A 293 -5.46 -3.13 2.00
CA ILE A 293 -4.17 -3.32 1.30
C ILE A 293 -3.30 -4.31 2.05
N ILE A 294 -3.23 -4.21 3.38
CA ILE A 294 -2.50 -5.15 4.23
C ILE A 294 -3.06 -6.57 4.05
N ALA A 295 -4.39 -6.73 4.12
CA ALA A 295 -5.04 -8.02 3.93
C ALA A 295 -4.77 -8.60 2.52
N SER A 296 -4.84 -7.76 1.48
CA SER A 296 -4.48 -8.11 0.11
C SER A 296 -3.03 -8.57 0.01
N SER A 297 -2.10 -7.83 0.60
CA SER A 297 -0.66 -8.16 0.58
C SER A 297 -0.37 -9.47 1.31
N ILE A 298 -0.99 -9.69 2.47
CA ILE A 298 -0.94 -10.95 3.22
C ILE A 298 -1.49 -12.12 2.38
N SER A 299 -2.60 -11.92 1.68
CA SER A 299 -3.25 -12.94 0.86
C SER A 299 -2.45 -13.37 -0.37
N GLN A 300 -1.58 -12.48 -0.85
CA GLN A 300 -0.68 -12.68 -1.99
C GLN A 300 0.78 -12.85 -1.53
N ASN A 301 1.03 -13.13 -0.24
CA ASN A 301 2.37 -13.18 0.31
C ASN A 301 3.26 -14.19 -0.44
N ARG A 302 4.41 -13.72 -0.92
CA ARG A 302 5.38 -14.54 -1.66
C ARG A 302 6.75 -14.57 -0.97
N TYR A 303 7.13 -13.44 -0.37
CA TYR A 303 8.51 -13.22 0.05
C TYR A 303 8.75 -13.45 1.54
N SER A 304 7.70 -13.43 2.37
CA SER A 304 7.82 -13.57 3.82
C SER A 304 7.35 -14.91 4.36
N ARG A 305 7.91 -15.30 5.50
CA ARG A 305 7.39 -16.39 6.35
C ARG A 305 6.80 -15.87 7.65
N ILE A 306 7.28 -14.74 8.13
CA ILE A 306 6.86 -14.11 9.38
C ILE A 306 6.70 -12.62 9.12
N ALA A 307 5.58 -12.06 9.54
CA ALA A 307 5.36 -10.62 9.61
C ALA A 307 4.64 -10.31 10.92
N ALA A 308 4.55 -9.05 11.29
CA ALA A 308 3.80 -8.61 12.45
C ALA A 308 2.68 -7.65 12.07
N LEU A 309 1.64 -7.65 12.90
CA LEU A 309 0.59 -6.65 12.92
C LEU A 309 0.43 -6.12 14.35
N PRO A 310 -0.09 -4.89 14.53
CA PRO A 310 -0.31 -4.34 15.85
C PRO A 310 -1.39 -5.14 16.60
N LYS A 311 -1.08 -5.51 17.84
CA LYS A 311 -1.98 -6.15 18.78
C LYS A 311 -3.19 -5.25 18.97
N VAL A 312 -4.36 -5.89 18.95
CA VAL A 312 -5.61 -5.19 19.17
C VAL A 312 -5.67 -4.63 20.59
N VAL A 313 -5.93 -3.33 20.69
CA VAL A 313 -6.21 -2.62 21.95
C VAL A 313 -7.63 -2.10 21.82
N SER A 314 -8.57 -2.75 22.52
CA SER A 314 -10.00 -2.55 22.30
C SER A 314 -10.78 -2.16 23.55
N GLY A 315 -10.13 -1.49 24.51
CA GLY A 315 -10.85 -0.90 25.66
C GLY A 315 -11.99 0.02 25.24
N ALA A 316 -11.85 0.65 24.06
CA ALA A 316 -12.87 1.48 23.42
C ALA A 316 -14.18 0.73 23.12
N ASP A 317 -14.15 -0.57 22.80
CA ASP A 317 -15.36 -1.33 22.46
C ASP A 317 -16.34 -1.37 23.63
N LEU A 318 -15.81 -1.54 24.86
CA LEU A 318 -16.61 -1.66 26.08
C LEU A 318 -17.25 -0.33 26.48
N VAL A 319 -16.59 0.78 26.16
CA VAL A 319 -17.05 2.12 26.52
C VAL A 319 -17.69 2.85 25.35
N ARG A 320 -17.96 2.16 24.23
CA ARG A 320 -18.44 2.79 23.00
C ARG A 320 -19.70 3.65 23.18
N PRO A 321 -20.72 3.26 23.97
CA PRO A 321 -21.87 4.13 24.23
C PRO A 321 -21.52 5.48 24.88
N LEU A 322 -20.38 5.53 25.58
CA LEU A 322 -19.87 6.69 26.31
C LEU A 322 -18.88 7.53 25.49
N MET A 323 -18.52 7.05 24.29
CA MET A 323 -17.66 7.79 23.38
C MET A 323 -18.45 8.91 22.69
N THR A 324 -17.75 9.99 22.37
CA THR A 324 -18.27 11.00 21.45
C THR A 324 -18.43 10.35 20.08
N ASN A 325 -19.56 10.58 19.42
CA ASN A 325 -19.73 10.08 18.07
C ASN A 325 -18.66 10.70 17.17
N PRO A 326 -17.94 9.89 16.38
CA PRO A 326 -17.01 10.44 15.41
C PRO A 326 -17.80 11.39 14.49
N PRO A 327 -17.18 12.49 14.02
CA PRO A 327 -17.82 13.34 13.02
C PRO A 327 -18.25 12.47 11.83
N ALA A 328 -19.38 12.82 11.21
CA ALA A 328 -19.84 12.11 10.03
C ALA A 328 -18.70 12.11 8.99
N SER A 329 -18.11 10.94 8.78
CA SER A 329 -16.98 10.81 7.88
C SER A 329 -17.53 10.83 6.46
N ASN A 330 -17.21 11.88 5.72
CA ASN A 330 -17.47 11.95 4.27
C ASN A 330 -16.48 11.09 3.47
N ALA A 331 -15.57 10.38 4.14
CA ALA A 331 -14.65 9.47 3.46
C ALA A 331 -15.43 8.42 2.65
N PRO A 332 -15.06 8.20 1.38
CA PRO A 332 -15.70 7.19 0.55
C PRO A 332 -15.57 5.82 1.21
N LYS A 333 -16.59 4.98 1.06
CA LYS A 333 -16.54 3.59 1.54
C LYS A 333 -15.71 2.80 0.51
N PRO A 334 -14.50 2.32 0.86
CA PRO A 334 -13.61 1.72 -0.12
C PRO A 334 -14.21 0.40 -0.64
N ILE A 335 -14.48 0.27 -1.93
CA ILE A 335 -14.94 -1.00 -2.52
C ILE A 335 -13.76 -1.62 -3.28
N LEU A 336 -13.54 -2.91 -3.04
CA LEU A 336 -12.45 -3.63 -3.68
C LEU A 336 -12.95 -4.97 -4.22
N THR A 337 -12.83 -5.15 -5.53
CA THR A 337 -13.12 -6.41 -6.21
C THR A 337 -12.10 -7.48 -5.81
N SER A 338 -12.42 -8.75 -6.07
CA SER A 338 -11.48 -9.85 -5.78
C SER A 338 -10.20 -9.72 -6.60
N ASP A 339 -10.34 -9.29 -7.84
CA ASP A 339 -9.25 -9.20 -8.80
C ASP A 339 -8.34 -8.03 -8.49
N MET A 340 -8.91 -6.85 -8.22
CA MET A 340 -8.13 -5.70 -7.74
C MET A 340 -7.46 -5.99 -6.39
N ALA A 341 -8.08 -6.80 -5.51
CA ALA A 341 -7.42 -7.23 -4.28
C ALA A 341 -6.17 -8.09 -4.53
N THR A 342 -6.19 -8.94 -5.56
CA THR A 342 -5.01 -9.70 -6.02
C THR A 342 -3.95 -8.76 -6.58
N VAL A 343 -4.33 -7.87 -7.50
CA VAL A 343 -3.42 -6.88 -8.10
C VAL A 343 -2.74 -6.04 -7.03
N LEU A 344 -3.51 -5.42 -6.13
CA LEU A 344 -3.00 -4.63 -5.00
C LEU A 344 -2.05 -5.45 -4.12
N GLY A 345 -2.42 -6.68 -3.79
CA GLY A 345 -1.61 -7.53 -2.93
C GLY A 345 -0.24 -7.82 -3.54
N ARG A 346 -0.20 -8.13 -4.85
CA ARG A 346 1.03 -8.41 -5.59
C ARG A 346 1.87 -7.16 -5.78
N MET A 347 1.28 -6.04 -6.18
CA MET A 347 1.99 -4.77 -6.29
C MET A 347 2.60 -4.36 -4.95
N HIS A 348 1.85 -4.48 -3.85
CA HIS A 348 2.38 -4.20 -2.51
C HIS A 348 3.57 -5.10 -2.15
N GLN A 349 3.46 -6.42 -2.40
CA GLN A 349 4.57 -7.36 -2.17
C GLN A 349 5.80 -7.05 -3.02
N MET A 350 5.61 -6.73 -4.30
CA MET A 350 6.67 -6.33 -5.24
C MET A 350 7.33 -5.01 -4.83
N SER A 351 6.56 -4.03 -4.38
CA SER A 351 7.08 -2.76 -3.86
C SER A 351 7.99 -3.00 -2.67
N LEU A 352 7.55 -3.82 -1.72
CA LEU A 352 8.35 -4.18 -0.55
C LEU A 352 9.62 -4.97 -0.94
N LEU A 353 9.54 -5.87 -1.95
CA LEU A 353 10.70 -6.60 -2.47
C LEU A 353 11.78 -5.65 -2.99
N VAL A 354 11.42 -4.69 -3.86
CA VAL A 354 12.39 -3.77 -4.47
C VAL A 354 13.15 -2.98 -3.42
N LEU A 355 12.44 -2.46 -2.41
CA LEU A 355 13.04 -1.67 -1.34
C LEU A 355 13.99 -2.52 -0.50
N LEU A 356 13.60 -3.75 -0.17
CA LEU A 356 14.47 -4.69 0.52
C LEU A 356 15.69 -5.10 -0.33
N LYS A 357 15.52 -5.27 -1.65
CA LYS A 357 16.61 -5.56 -2.58
C LYS A 357 17.60 -4.41 -2.68
N ASP A 358 17.13 -3.17 -2.59
CA ASP A 358 18.00 -1.98 -2.55
C ASP A 358 18.94 -2.02 -1.33
N VAL A 359 18.39 -2.33 -0.15
CA VAL A 359 19.18 -2.52 1.09
C VAL A 359 20.14 -3.69 0.97
N ILE A 360 19.69 -4.84 0.45
CA ILE A 360 20.52 -6.04 0.28
C ILE A 360 21.71 -5.77 -0.64
N ILE A 361 21.47 -5.15 -1.79
CA ILE A 361 22.51 -4.85 -2.78
C ILE A 361 23.50 -3.82 -2.21
N SER A 362 23.00 -2.76 -1.56
CA SER A 362 23.84 -1.76 -0.90
C SER A 362 24.74 -2.39 0.17
N ALA A 363 24.17 -3.26 1.02
CA ALA A 363 24.92 -3.95 2.06
C ALA A 363 25.99 -4.90 1.49
N LYS A 364 25.67 -5.66 0.43
CA LYS A 364 26.65 -6.54 -0.26
C LYS A 364 27.80 -5.74 -0.83
N ASN A 365 27.50 -4.62 -1.50
CA ASN A 365 28.48 -3.78 -2.16
C ASN A 365 29.40 -3.08 -1.16
N THR A 366 28.85 -2.55 -0.07
CA THR A 366 29.62 -1.86 0.99
C THR A 366 30.42 -2.82 1.86
N SER A 367 29.88 -4.01 2.17
CA SER A 367 30.53 -5.00 3.04
C SER A 367 31.49 -5.93 2.30
N ARG A 368 31.72 -5.71 0.99
CA ARG A 368 32.51 -6.60 0.11
C ARG A 368 32.05 -8.06 0.22
N GLY A 369 30.74 -8.27 0.32
CA GLY A 369 30.12 -9.59 0.40
C GLY A 369 30.27 -10.37 1.72
N LYS A 370 30.92 -9.85 2.77
CA LYS A 370 31.07 -10.56 4.07
C LYS A 370 30.22 -9.93 5.16
N GLY A 371 29.41 -10.73 5.85
CA GLY A 371 28.58 -10.28 6.98
C GLY A 371 27.49 -9.26 6.59
N TRP A 372 27.15 -9.18 5.30
CA TRP A 372 26.18 -8.20 4.80
C TRP A 372 24.77 -8.50 5.32
N GLU A 373 24.44 -9.76 5.67
CA GLU A 373 23.14 -10.10 6.23
C GLU A 373 22.89 -9.39 7.57
N ASP A 374 23.91 -9.31 8.43
CA ASP A 374 23.82 -8.61 9.71
C ASP A 374 23.68 -7.10 9.49
N VAL A 375 24.37 -6.56 8.48
CA VAL A 375 24.23 -5.15 8.07
C VAL A 375 22.81 -4.86 7.59
N VAL A 376 22.21 -5.74 6.79
CA VAL A 376 20.82 -5.59 6.32
C VAL A 376 19.86 -5.58 7.51
N ILE A 377 19.94 -6.56 8.40
CA ILE A 377 19.05 -6.67 9.57
C ILE A 377 19.21 -5.44 10.47
N ASN A 378 20.45 -5.04 10.76
CA ASN A 378 20.72 -3.88 11.59
C ASN A 378 20.27 -2.56 10.94
N THR A 379 20.41 -2.42 9.63
CA THR A 379 19.94 -1.23 8.90
C THR A 379 18.43 -1.15 8.98
N ILE A 380 17.73 -2.24 8.69
CA ILE A 380 16.26 -2.31 8.75
C ILE A 380 15.74 -1.97 10.15
N GLN A 381 16.32 -2.58 11.19
CA GLN A 381 15.85 -2.38 12.56
C GLN A 381 16.07 -0.96 13.10
N ASN A 382 17.11 -0.26 12.63
CA ASN A 382 17.44 1.08 13.14
C ASN A 382 16.97 2.22 12.23
N LYS A 383 16.63 1.94 10.98
CA LYS A 383 16.35 2.94 9.94
C LYS A 383 15.07 2.65 9.15
N GLU A 384 14.11 1.95 9.76
CA GLU A 384 12.85 1.56 9.12
C GLU A 384 12.10 2.78 8.55
N ASP A 385 11.94 3.84 9.34
CA ASP A 385 11.25 5.07 8.91
C ASP A 385 11.96 5.76 7.74
N GLU A 386 13.30 5.81 7.76
CA GLU A 386 14.11 6.39 6.68
C GLU A 386 13.93 5.58 5.38
N LEU A 387 13.93 4.25 5.48
CA LEU A 387 13.74 3.35 4.34
C LEU A 387 12.32 3.44 3.78
N LEU A 388 11.28 3.52 4.63
CA LEU A 388 9.90 3.72 4.19
C LEU A 388 9.72 5.08 3.48
N ALA A 389 10.43 6.11 3.94
CA ALA A 389 10.47 7.41 3.25
C ALA A 389 11.17 7.33 1.88
N ILE A 390 12.24 6.54 1.74
CA ILE A 390 12.85 6.23 0.43
C ILE A 390 11.81 5.54 -0.48
N GLY A 391 11.06 4.57 0.06
CA GLY A 391 9.96 3.93 -0.65
C GLY A 391 8.88 4.90 -1.11
N LYS A 392 8.48 5.85 -0.25
CA LYS A 392 7.53 6.93 -0.55
C LYS A 392 8.00 7.77 -1.74
N ASN A 393 9.26 8.16 -1.72
CA ASN A 393 9.82 9.07 -2.72
C ASN A 393 10.08 8.37 -4.05
N ASN A 394 10.35 7.06 -4.03
CA ASN A 394 10.77 6.34 -5.23
C ASN A 394 9.63 5.62 -5.96
N SER A 395 8.58 5.21 -5.24
CA SER A 395 7.42 4.62 -5.88
C SER A 395 6.45 5.70 -6.35
N SER A 396 5.85 5.51 -7.53
CA SER A 396 4.68 6.33 -7.91
C SER A 396 3.46 6.05 -7.03
N LEU A 397 3.54 5.00 -6.20
CA LEU A 397 2.46 4.53 -5.33
C LEU A 397 2.86 4.71 -3.87
N VAL A 398 2.10 5.50 -3.12
CA VAL A 398 2.33 5.72 -1.69
C VAL A 398 1.76 4.58 -0.85
N MET A 399 1.91 3.34 -1.30
CA MET A 399 1.37 2.16 -0.61
C MET A 399 2.14 1.85 0.68
N LEU A 400 3.47 1.75 0.61
CA LEU A 400 4.29 1.30 1.74
C LEU A 400 4.21 2.22 2.97
N PRO A 401 4.28 3.55 2.84
CA PRO A 401 4.18 4.43 3.99
C PRO A 401 2.77 4.41 4.60
N LYS A 402 1.74 4.19 3.76
CA LYS A 402 0.36 4.08 4.22
C LYS A 402 0.08 2.74 4.90
N THR A 403 0.98 1.76 4.90
CA THR A 403 0.78 0.42 5.47
C THR A 403 1.87 0.02 6.47
N SER A 404 2.51 0.98 7.15
CA SER A 404 3.62 0.75 8.09
C SER A 404 3.30 -0.22 9.25
N GLU A 405 2.03 -0.40 9.60
CA GLU A 405 1.55 -1.36 10.61
C GLU A 405 1.73 -2.81 10.17
N TYR A 406 1.89 -3.05 8.87
CA TYR A 406 2.30 -4.35 8.37
C TYR A 406 3.82 -4.47 8.44
N ASN A 407 4.30 -4.74 9.65
CA ASN A 407 5.71 -4.88 9.95
C ASN A 407 6.26 -6.22 9.42
N TRP A 408 6.55 -6.24 8.12
CA TRP A 408 7.27 -7.33 7.50
C TRP A 408 8.76 -7.27 7.89
N TRP A 409 9.36 -6.09 7.87
CA TRP A 409 10.81 -5.96 7.86
C TRP A 409 11.46 -6.21 9.21
N GLY A 410 10.83 -5.79 10.31
CA GLY A 410 11.28 -6.06 11.68
C GLY A 410 11.29 -7.54 12.05
N ARG A 411 10.74 -8.41 11.20
CA ARG A 411 10.70 -9.88 11.37
C ARG A 411 11.64 -10.64 10.43
N LEU A 412 12.48 -9.93 9.68
CA LEU A 412 13.48 -10.55 8.83
C LEU A 412 14.62 -11.13 9.67
N ASP A 413 14.85 -12.44 9.53
CA ASP A 413 16.06 -13.11 9.99
C ASP A 413 17.03 -13.34 8.81
N VAL A 414 18.25 -13.81 9.11
CA VAL A 414 19.26 -14.12 8.09
C VAL A 414 18.73 -15.10 7.03
N LYS A 415 17.86 -16.05 7.42
CA LYS A 415 17.28 -17.02 6.50
C LYS A 415 16.26 -16.37 5.57
N ALA A 416 15.47 -15.42 6.06
CA ALA A 416 14.51 -14.64 5.30
C ALA A 416 15.22 -13.71 4.31
N VAL A 417 16.26 -13.00 4.76
CA VAL A 417 17.09 -12.15 3.88
C VAL A 417 17.70 -12.97 2.74
N ARG A 418 18.30 -14.13 3.04
CA ARG A 418 18.83 -15.05 2.01
C ARG A 418 17.75 -15.64 1.12
N HIS A 419 16.54 -15.82 1.63
CA HIS A 419 15.42 -16.28 0.83
C HIS A 419 14.99 -15.20 -0.17
N VAL A 420 14.84 -13.96 0.29
CA VAL A 420 14.47 -12.81 -0.54
C VAL A 420 15.53 -12.54 -1.61
N GLN A 421 16.82 -12.69 -1.28
CA GLN A 421 17.92 -12.48 -2.21
C GLN A 421 17.80 -13.30 -3.51
N LYS A 422 17.12 -14.46 -3.46
CA LYS A 422 16.93 -15.36 -4.61
C LYS A 422 15.97 -14.80 -5.66
N PHE A 423 15.08 -13.89 -5.27
CA PHE A 423 14.16 -13.25 -6.21
C PHE A 423 14.87 -12.11 -6.93
N SER A 424 14.49 -11.89 -8.18
CA SER A 424 15.03 -10.80 -8.98
C SER A 424 14.38 -9.46 -8.60
N LEU A 425 15.18 -8.39 -8.57
CA LEU A 425 14.70 -7.02 -8.49
C LEU A 425 13.68 -6.71 -9.60
N PHE A 426 13.85 -7.32 -10.78
CA PHE A 426 12.96 -7.14 -11.93
C PHE A 426 11.53 -7.64 -11.68
N GLU A 427 11.25 -8.37 -10.59
CA GLU A 427 9.86 -8.71 -10.25
C GLU A 427 9.01 -7.49 -9.86
N GLY A 428 9.61 -6.39 -9.39
CA GLY A 428 8.87 -5.22 -8.92
C GLY A 428 9.39 -3.87 -9.41
N LEU A 429 10.49 -3.86 -10.17
CA LEU A 429 11.19 -2.63 -10.56
C LEU A 429 10.29 -1.63 -11.31
N TRP A 430 9.34 -2.13 -12.11
CA TRP A 430 8.36 -1.33 -12.85
C TRP A 430 7.44 -0.46 -11.97
N LEU A 431 7.29 -0.77 -10.68
CA LEU A 431 6.48 0.02 -9.73
C LEU A 431 7.18 1.30 -9.24
N TYR A 432 8.45 1.47 -9.59
CA TYR A 432 9.28 2.59 -9.17
C TYR A 432 9.49 3.55 -10.33
N ASN A 433 9.47 4.84 -10.01
CA ASN A 433 9.69 5.88 -11.02
C ASN A 433 11.17 5.94 -11.41
N LYS A 434 11.45 6.30 -12.66
CA LYS A 434 12.77 6.24 -13.29
C LYS A 434 13.76 7.32 -12.79
N ALA A 435 13.35 8.17 -11.85
CA ALA A 435 13.98 9.47 -11.60
C ALA A 435 14.33 9.76 -10.13
N THR A 436 14.48 8.75 -9.27
CA THR A 436 14.53 8.99 -7.82
C THR A 436 15.58 8.18 -7.06
N CYS A 437 16.19 8.87 -6.10
CA CYS A 437 17.27 8.51 -5.18
C CYS A 437 17.06 7.17 -4.44
N GLY A 438 17.88 6.17 -4.74
CA GLY A 438 18.01 4.96 -3.91
C GLY A 438 19.20 5.04 -2.96
N LEU A 439 19.46 3.95 -2.23
CA LEU A 439 20.65 3.86 -1.39
C LEU A 439 21.94 3.92 -2.22
N PHE A 440 22.98 4.50 -1.63
CA PHE A 440 24.31 4.50 -2.23
C PHE A 440 24.78 3.06 -2.47
N SER A 441 25.24 2.78 -3.69
CA SER A 441 25.59 1.42 -4.14
C SER A 441 24.46 0.39 -4.00
N GLY A 442 23.20 0.83 -3.85
CA GLY A 442 22.00 0.00 -3.84
C GLY A 442 21.60 -0.50 -5.22
N ALA A 443 20.42 -1.11 -5.29
CA ALA A 443 19.77 -1.56 -6.52
C ALA A 443 19.55 -0.41 -7.51
N PHE A 444 19.05 0.75 -7.06
CA PHE A 444 18.78 1.86 -7.97
C PHE A 444 20.08 2.39 -8.61
N SER A 445 21.13 2.59 -7.82
CA SER A 445 22.41 3.07 -8.35
C SER A 445 23.18 1.99 -9.13
N SER A 446 23.09 0.72 -8.74
CA SER A 446 23.91 -0.35 -9.34
C SER A 446 23.27 -1.05 -10.53
N VAL A 447 21.94 -1.14 -10.55
CA VAL A 447 21.17 -1.89 -11.55
C VAL A 447 20.43 -0.95 -12.48
N ILE A 448 19.85 0.15 -11.98
CA ILE A 448 19.11 1.07 -12.85
C ILE A 448 20.06 2.05 -13.52
N MET A 449 20.99 2.65 -12.77
CA MET A 449 21.92 3.68 -13.27
C MET A 449 23.38 3.18 -13.27
N GLY A 450 23.58 1.97 -13.77
CA GLY A 450 24.92 1.37 -13.76
C GLY A 450 25.85 2.00 -14.79
N ASP A 451 27.14 2.01 -14.46
CA ASP A 451 28.23 2.31 -15.39
C ASP A 451 29.05 1.04 -15.62
N TYR A 452 29.27 0.66 -16.86
CA TYR A 452 30.19 -0.41 -17.25
C TYR A 452 31.38 0.16 -18.03
N ASP A 453 32.32 0.76 -17.30
CA ASP A 453 33.64 1.11 -17.84
C ASP A 453 34.59 -0.08 -17.65
N GLY A 454 34.90 -0.80 -18.74
CA GLY A 454 35.54 -2.13 -18.76
C GLY A 454 36.90 -2.27 -18.05
N LEU A 455 37.41 -1.21 -17.44
CA LEU A 455 38.63 -1.19 -16.61
C LEU A 455 38.35 -1.21 -15.09
N SER A 456 37.26 -0.60 -14.62
CA SER A 456 36.91 -0.50 -13.18
C SER A 456 35.88 -1.55 -12.75
N ASN A 457 35.05 -2.01 -13.70
CA ASN A 457 33.96 -2.98 -13.55
C ASN A 457 34.22 -4.28 -14.32
N HIS A 458 35.45 -4.79 -14.26
CA HIS A 458 35.79 -6.08 -14.86
C HIS A 458 34.81 -7.17 -14.35
N PRO A 459 34.31 -8.08 -15.19
CA PRO A 459 33.38 -9.16 -14.80
C PRO A 459 33.88 -10.09 -13.68
N LEU A 460 35.16 -9.95 -13.29
CA LEU A 460 35.79 -10.72 -12.21
C LEU A 460 35.85 -9.95 -10.88
N ARG A 461 35.42 -8.67 -10.85
CA ARG A 461 35.42 -7.86 -9.64
C ARG A 461 34.09 -8.03 -8.94
N GLU A 462 34.11 -8.80 -7.85
CA GLU A 462 32.95 -8.99 -6.98
C GLU A 462 32.42 -7.62 -6.52
N ASN A 463 31.11 -7.41 -6.65
CA ASN A 463 30.38 -6.20 -6.23
C ASN A 463 30.54 -4.96 -7.14
N SER A 464 30.81 -5.16 -8.42
CA SER A 464 30.62 -4.13 -9.47
C SER A 464 29.14 -3.97 -9.85
N THR A 465 28.79 -2.83 -10.43
CA THR A 465 27.49 -2.55 -11.11
C THR A 465 27.15 -3.69 -12.08
N TYR A 466 28.11 -4.05 -12.94
CA TYR A 466 28.01 -5.17 -13.88
C TYR A 466 27.68 -6.49 -13.18
N SER A 467 28.46 -6.88 -12.15
CA SER A 467 28.22 -8.15 -11.44
C SER A 467 26.85 -8.19 -10.75
N THR A 468 26.37 -7.04 -10.26
CA THR A 468 25.06 -6.91 -9.62
C THR A 468 23.95 -7.06 -10.66
N MET A 469 24.03 -6.34 -11.77
CA MET A 469 23.08 -6.44 -12.88
C MET A 469 23.04 -7.86 -13.45
N HIS A 470 24.20 -8.46 -13.66
CA HIS A 470 24.34 -9.84 -14.13
C HIS A 470 23.67 -10.85 -13.18
N ASP A 471 23.91 -10.74 -11.88
CA ASP A 471 23.27 -11.58 -10.84
C ASP A 471 21.73 -11.42 -10.86
N GLU A 472 21.22 -10.20 -11.04
CA GLU A 472 19.77 -9.95 -11.11
C GLU A 472 19.12 -10.45 -12.42
N LEU A 473 19.83 -10.40 -13.54
CA LEU A 473 19.39 -10.99 -14.82
C LEU A 473 19.31 -12.52 -14.74
N ILE A 474 20.31 -13.17 -14.16
CA ILE A 474 20.26 -14.62 -13.93
C ILE A 474 19.06 -15.00 -13.06
N LYS A 475 18.80 -14.25 -11.98
CA LYS A 475 17.61 -14.47 -11.12
C LYS A 475 16.30 -14.21 -11.85
N ALA A 476 16.31 -13.34 -12.86
CA ALA A 476 15.15 -13.08 -13.72
C ALA A 476 14.90 -14.21 -14.73
N GLY A 477 15.78 -15.22 -14.80
CA GLY A 477 15.69 -16.36 -15.69
C GLY A 477 16.46 -16.20 -17.01
N VAL A 478 17.24 -15.13 -17.17
CA VAL A 478 18.07 -14.93 -18.38
C VAL A 478 19.24 -15.91 -18.36
N HIS A 479 19.43 -16.63 -19.46
CA HIS A 479 20.55 -17.56 -19.57
C HIS A 479 21.88 -16.79 -19.65
N GLU A 480 22.93 -17.29 -19.02
CA GLU A 480 24.24 -16.61 -18.94
C GLU A 480 24.82 -16.24 -20.31
N SER A 481 24.60 -17.09 -21.32
CA SER A 481 25.04 -16.84 -22.70
C SER A 481 24.25 -15.74 -23.44
N GLU A 482 23.09 -15.35 -22.91
CA GLU A 482 22.19 -14.37 -23.51
C GLU A 482 22.37 -12.98 -22.89
N ILE A 483 23.06 -12.89 -21.74
CA ILE A 483 23.28 -11.64 -21.04
C ILE A 483 24.21 -10.73 -21.85
N ARG A 484 23.65 -9.63 -22.35
CA ARG A 484 24.37 -8.57 -23.08
C ARG A 484 24.13 -7.22 -22.44
N ILE A 485 24.82 -6.94 -21.35
CA ILE A 485 24.76 -5.63 -20.68
C ILE A 485 25.52 -4.62 -21.56
N PRO A 486 24.92 -3.48 -21.92
CA PRO A 486 25.61 -2.46 -22.72
C PRO A 486 26.89 -1.93 -22.05
N MET A 487 27.87 -1.54 -22.85
CA MET A 487 29.08 -0.86 -22.37
C MET A 487 28.80 0.61 -22.03
N GLY A 488 29.50 1.13 -21.02
CA GLY A 488 29.30 2.48 -20.49
C GLY A 488 28.08 2.61 -19.60
N GLU A 489 27.56 3.83 -19.48
CA GLU A 489 26.41 4.14 -18.63
C GLU A 489 25.11 3.64 -19.28
N TYR A 490 24.26 2.98 -18.49
CA TYR A 490 22.99 2.45 -18.94
C TYR A 490 21.83 2.83 -18.00
N THR A 491 20.61 2.79 -18.54
CA THR A 491 19.35 2.99 -17.81
C THR A 491 18.34 1.90 -18.16
N ILE A 492 17.39 1.61 -17.26
CA ILE A 492 16.34 0.60 -17.47
C ILE A 492 14.96 1.27 -17.52
N ASP A 493 14.10 0.76 -18.38
CA ASP A 493 12.69 1.10 -18.50
C ASP A 493 11.83 -0.17 -18.51
N SER A 494 10.62 -0.11 -17.95
CA SER A 494 9.61 -1.16 -18.12
C SER A 494 8.45 -0.62 -18.95
N PRO A 495 8.34 -1.01 -20.24
CA PRO A 495 7.30 -0.47 -21.11
C PRO A 495 5.92 -1.10 -20.90
N TYR A 496 5.82 -2.37 -20.47
CA TYR A 496 4.52 -3.06 -20.30
C TYR A 496 4.59 -4.35 -19.47
N VAL A 497 3.42 -4.77 -18.98
CA VAL A 497 3.17 -6.02 -18.25
C VAL A 497 2.07 -6.79 -18.99
N HIS A 498 2.29 -8.06 -19.33
CA HIS A 498 1.30 -8.87 -20.05
C HIS A 498 1.26 -10.32 -19.53
N SER A 499 0.24 -11.08 -19.95
CA SER A 499 0.17 -12.52 -19.71
C SER A 499 0.52 -13.29 -20.98
N PRO A 500 1.17 -14.47 -20.91
CA PRO A 500 1.46 -15.29 -22.09
C PRO A 500 0.20 -15.83 -22.77
N ASP A 501 -0.91 -16.00 -22.04
CA ASP A 501 -2.17 -16.51 -22.61
C ASP A 501 -2.89 -15.50 -23.54
N ASP A 502 -2.36 -14.28 -23.69
CA ASP A 502 -3.00 -13.21 -24.46
C ASP A 502 -2.59 -13.25 -25.96
N GLU A 503 -1.72 -14.17 -26.38
CA GLU A 503 -1.13 -14.18 -27.73
C GLU A 503 -2.00 -14.83 -28.84
N ASP A 504 -3.06 -15.57 -28.50
CA ASP A 504 -3.75 -16.44 -29.47
C ASP A 504 -5.20 -16.06 -29.86
N GLY A 505 -5.78 -14.95 -29.38
CA GLY A 505 -7.19 -14.63 -29.61
C GLY A 505 -7.43 -13.17 -29.97
N PHE A 506 -8.37 -12.93 -30.90
CA PHE A 506 -9.00 -11.62 -31.09
C PHE A 506 -9.27 -10.99 -29.70
N CYS A 507 -8.64 -9.85 -29.40
CA CYS A 507 -8.97 -9.07 -28.22
C CYS A 507 -10.40 -8.53 -28.41
N ASP A 508 -11.40 -9.34 -28.06
CA ASP A 508 -12.64 -8.78 -27.53
C ASP A 508 -12.17 -7.92 -26.35
N PHE A 509 -12.42 -6.61 -26.43
CA PHE A 509 -12.07 -5.67 -25.37
C PHE A 509 -12.79 -6.13 -24.09
N GLU A 510 -12.12 -6.95 -23.27
CA GLU A 510 -12.58 -7.27 -21.94
C GLU A 510 -12.71 -5.93 -21.21
N GLU A 511 -13.92 -5.59 -20.79
CA GLU A 511 -14.20 -4.35 -20.06
C GLU A 511 -13.22 -4.25 -18.89
N GLU A 512 -12.34 -3.24 -18.93
CA GLU A 512 -11.40 -2.97 -17.85
C GLU A 512 -12.18 -2.85 -16.54
N TYR A 513 -11.72 -3.55 -15.51
CA TYR A 513 -12.36 -3.56 -14.20
C TYR A 513 -12.31 -2.17 -13.58
N GLU A 514 -13.39 -1.41 -13.76
CA GLU A 514 -13.56 -0.11 -13.14
C GLU A 514 -13.76 -0.30 -11.63
N ILE A 515 -13.02 0.45 -10.80
CA ILE A 515 -13.33 0.53 -9.38
C ILE A 515 -14.60 1.36 -9.27
N ASP A 516 -15.73 0.69 -8.99
CA ASP A 516 -16.97 1.36 -8.64
C ASP A 516 -16.78 2.13 -7.32
N ILE A 517 -16.44 3.41 -7.44
CA ILE A 517 -16.53 4.36 -6.33
C ILE A 517 -17.95 4.92 -6.38
N PRO A 518 -18.84 4.54 -5.47
CA PRO A 518 -20.17 5.13 -5.45
C PRO A 518 -20.03 6.63 -5.22
N GLN A 519 -20.26 7.43 -6.26
CA GLN A 519 -20.39 8.88 -6.13
C GLN A 519 -21.60 9.12 -5.22
N GLN A 520 -21.36 9.55 -3.98
CA GLN A 520 -22.47 10.02 -3.17
C GLN A 520 -23.02 11.27 -3.87
N PRO A 521 -24.32 11.35 -4.18
CA PRO A 521 -24.90 12.62 -4.59
C PRO A 521 -24.67 13.59 -3.44
N ILE A 522 -23.82 14.60 -3.68
CA ILE A 522 -23.64 15.74 -2.77
C ILE A 522 -24.99 16.46 -2.77
N SER A 523 -25.88 16.01 -1.91
CA SER A 523 -27.05 16.75 -1.52
C SER A 523 -26.53 17.83 -0.59
N LEU A 524 -26.11 18.96 -1.16
CA LEU A 524 -25.95 20.18 -0.38
C LEU A 524 -27.24 20.33 0.43
N PRO A 525 -27.17 20.53 1.76
CA PRO A 525 -28.36 20.84 2.52
C PRO A 525 -29.03 22.02 1.81
N LYS A 526 -30.30 21.85 1.41
CA LYS A 526 -31.11 23.00 1.00
C LYS A 526 -31.04 23.95 2.18
N ILE A 527 -30.30 25.04 2.01
CA ILE A 527 -30.46 26.22 2.85
C ILE A 527 -31.92 26.60 2.57
N VAL A 528 -32.79 26.24 3.51
CA VAL A 528 -34.11 26.85 3.59
C VAL A 528 -33.78 28.29 3.95
N GLU A 529 -33.76 29.16 2.95
CA GLU A 529 -33.85 30.59 3.17
C GLU A 529 -35.20 30.77 3.85
N ASP A 530 -35.18 30.91 5.18
CA ASP A 530 -36.33 31.39 5.92
C ASP A 530 -36.63 32.78 5.36
N GLU A 531 -37.69 32.87 4.55
CA GLU A 531 -38.28 34.16 4.18
C GLU A 531 -38.58 34.92 5.48
N PRO A 532 -38.14 36.17 5.62
CA PRO A 532 -38.49 36.96 6.79
C PRO A 532 -40.01 37.16 6.80
N ASN A 533 -40.67 36.62 7.83
CA ASN A 533 -42.05 36.96 8.17
C ASN A 533 -42.11 38.46 8.48
N ASP A 534 -42.59 39.23 7.50
CA ASP A 534 -42.91 40.65 7.60
C ASP A 534 -44.30 40.82 8.22
N ASP A 535 -44.43 40.43 9.50
CA ASP A 535 -45.60 40.70 10.32
C ASP A 535 -45.13 41.18 11.71
N SER A 536 -44.76 42.46 11.80
CA SER A 536 -44.83 43.19 13.07
C SER A 536 -45.27 44.62 12.82
N GLU A 537 -46.59 44.78 12.70
CA GLU A 537 -47.24 46.06 12.93
C GLU A 537 -46.95 46.56 14.34
N ASN A 538 -46.45 47.79 14.38
CA ASN A 538 -46.63 48.86 15.36
C ASN A 538 -47.51 48.52 16.58
N ASP A 539 -46.98 48.75 17.79
CA ASP A 539 -47.63 49.61 18.80
C ASP A 539 -46.86 49.60 20.12
N TRP A 540 -45.80 50.42 20.24
CA TRP A 540 -45.29 50.84 21.55
C TRP A 540 -44.64 52.22 21.46
N TYR A 541 -45.42 53.28 21.62
CA TYR A 541 -44.96 54.56 22.19
C TYR A 541 -46.13 55.37 22.75
N GLN A 542 -45.90 55.94 23.95
CA GLN A 542 -46.70 56.92 24.70
C GLN A 542 -47.87 56.33 25.52
N SER A 543 -48.12 56.68 26.78
CA SER A 543 -47.57 57.66 27.72
C SER A 543 -48.27 57.41 29.06
N ASP A 544 -47.55 57.32 30.18
CA ASP A 544 -48.17 57.41 31.51
C ASP A 544 -47.54 58.58 32.28
N ASP A 545 -48.20 59.72 32.18
CA ASP A 545 -48.10 60.82 33.14
C ASP A 545 -48.88 60.44 34.40
N GLY A 546 -48.25 60.64 35.55
CA GLY A 546 -48.86 60.38 36.85
C GLY A 546 -50.00 61.33 37.21
N GLN A 547 -50.90 60.86 38.07
CA GLN A 547 -51.62 61.72 39.00
C GLN A 547 -51.79 61.05 40.37
N ALA A 548 -51.58 61.89 41.37
CA ALA A 548 -51.76 61.64 42.79
C ALA A 548 -53.24 61.50 43.20
N SER A 549 -53.50 60.63 44.17
CA SER A 549 -54.31 60.88 45.38
C SER A 549 -53.94 59.86 46.44
#